data_AF-A0A1H1GMP0-F1
#
_entry.id   AF-A0A1H1GMP0-F1
#
_cell.length_a   1.000
_cell.length_b   1.000
_cell.length_c   1.000
_cell.angle_alpha   90.00
_cell.angle_beta   90.00
_cell.angle_gamma   90.00
#
_symmetry.space_group_name_H-M   'P 1'
#
loop_
_entity.id
_entity.type
_entity.pdbx_description
1 polymer ?
#
loop_
_entity_poly.entity_id
_entity_poly.type
_entity_poly.pdbx_seq_one_letter_code
_entity_poly.pdbx_strand_id
1 'polypeptide(L)'
;MTTHAGKLAIVLAHEQWELEQASYDIAAGRATAKGCAETAGVLERLARELRDYAATLSFGGGQPPTTVDPDEPDEPGGRGEPE
;
A
#
# COMPACT_ATOMS: atom_id res chain seq x y z
N MET A 1 5.88 -21.09 -17.69
CA MET A 1 4.75 -20.16 -17.45
C MET A 1 5.05 -19.41 -16.16
N THR A 2 5.10 -18.07 -16.17
CA THR A 2 5.27 -17.30 -14.93
C THR A 2 3.98 -17.30 -14.13
N THR A 3 4.05 -17.65 -12.85
CA THR A 3 2.90 -17.63 -11.93
C THR A 3 2.38 -16.20 -11.76
N HIS A 4 1.12 -16.03 -11.38
CA HIS A 4 0.56 -14.70 -11.10
C HIS A 4 1.41 -13.95 -10.04
N ALA A 5 1.83 -14.65 -8.99
CA ALA A 5 2.78 -14.14 -7.98
C ALA A 5 4.10 -13.66 -8.59
N GLY A 6 4.71 -14.43 -9.50
CA GLY A 6 5.96 -14.05 -10.15
C GLY A 6 5.81 -12.82 -11.06
N LYS A 7 4.68 -12.69 -11.76
CA LYS A 7 4.37 -11.49 -12.55
C LYS A 7 4.20 -10.26 -11.66
N LEU A 8 3.45 -10.40 -10.57
CA LEU A 8 3.22 -9.31 -9.62
C LEU A 8 4.53 -8.86 -8.96
N ALA A 9 5.41 -9.78 -8.58
CA ALA A 9 6.71 -9.46 -8.02
C ALA A 9 7.61 -8.66 -9.00
N ILE A 10 7.62 -9.04 -10.28
CA ILE A 10 8.39 -8.30 -11.32
C ILE A 10 7.83 -6.89 -11.50
N VAL A 11 6.51 -6.75 -11.57
CA VAL A 11 5.86 -5.44 -11.73
C VAL A 11 6.15 -4.55 -10.51
N LEU A 12 5.97 -5.06 -9.29
CA LEU A 12 6.27 -4.31 -8.06
C LEU A 12 7.72 -3.82 -8.01
N ALA A 13 8.67 -4.67 -8.40
CA ALA A 13 10.08 -4.29 -8.45
C ALA A 13 10.36 -3.19 -9.49
N HIS A 14 9.69 -3.24 -10.63
CA HIS A 14 9.80 -2.20 -11.66
C HIS A 14 9.22 -0.87 -11.18
N GLU A 15 8.00 -0.88 -10.64
CA GLU A 15 7.33 0.35 -10.20
C GLU A 15 7.97 0.95 -8.92
N GLN A 16 8.69 0.16 -8.12
CA GLN A 16 9.48 0.69 -7.00
C GLN A 16 10.53 1.69 -7.50
N TRP A 17 11.19 1.41 -8.62
CA TRP A 17 12.19 2.31 -9.20
C TRP A 17 11.55 3.61 -9.71
N GLU A 18 10.38 3.52 -10.35
CA GLU A 18 9.63 4.70 -10.81
C GLU A 18 9.18 5.58 -9.64
N LEU A 19 8.72 4.98 -8.53
CA LEU A 19 8.35 5.71 -7.32
C LEU A 19 9.57 6.40 -6.67
N GLU A 20 10.72 5.74 -6.68
CA GLU A 20 11.97 6.33 -6.21
C GLU A 20 12.33 7.56 -7.04
N GLN A 21 12.28 7.47 -8.38
CA GLN A 21 12.51 8.63 -9.26
C GLN A 21 11.52 9.77 -9.01
N ALA A 22 10.21 9.45 -8.87
CA ALA A 22 9.19 10.45 -8.57
C ALA A 22 9.47 11.17 -7.24
N SER A 23 9.95 10.46 -6.22
CA SER A 23 10.30 11.06 -4.93
C SER A 23 11.44 12.09 -5.07
N TYR A 24 12.44 11.78 -5.89
CA TYR A 24 13.54 12.70 -6.19
C TYR A 24 13.08 13.92 -6.96
N ASP A 25 12.24 13.75 -7.98
CA ASP A 25 11.76 14.86 -8.80
C ASP A 25 10.82 15.81 -8.05
N ILE A 26 9.99 15.28 -7.14
CA ILE A 26 9.19 16.10 -6.23
C ILE A 26 10.09 16.94 -5.33
N ALA A 27 11.06 16.33 -4.67
CA ALA A 27 11.98 17.04 -3.78
C ALA A 27 12.83 18.08 -4.53
N ALA A 28 13.19 17.82 -5.78
CA ALA A 28 13.95 18.74 -6.64
C ALA A 28 13.08 19.84 -7.29
N GLY A 29 11.76 19.86 -7.07
CA GLY A 29 10.84 20.80 -7.72
C GLY A 29 10.71 20.59 -9.24
N ARG A 30 11.03 19.40 -9.74
CA ARG A 30 10.95 19.01 -11.15
C ARG A 30 9.71 18.21 -11.51
N ALA A 31 8.93 17.79 -10.50
CA ALA A 31 7.69 17.06 -10.72
C ALA A 31 6.69 17.86 -11.56
N THR A 32 5.99 17.17 -12.46
CA THR A 32 4.93 17.75 -13.28
C THR A 32 3.57 17.23 -12.84
N ALA A 33 2.51 18.03 -13.01
CA ALA A 33 1.14 17.60 -12.67
C ALA A 33 0.75 16.31 -13.40
N LYS A 34 1.16 16.18 -14.67
CA LYS A 34 0.96 14.96 -15.46
C LYS A 34 1.72 13.77 -14.84
N GLY A 35 3.00 13.94 -14.51
CA GLY A 35 3.81 12.88 -13.89
C GLY A 35 3.22 12.42 -12.56
N CYS A 36 2.79 13.35 -11.70
CA CYS A 36 2.13 13.01 -10.43
C CYS A 36 0.83 12.20 -10.65
N ALA A 37 0.02 12.58 -11.65
CA ALA A 37 -1.21 11.85 -11.99
C ALA A 37 -0.92 10.45 -12.54
N GLU A 38 0.12 10.30 -13.37
CA GLU A 38 0.56 9.00 -13.90
C GLU A 38 1.07 8.09 -12.78
N THR A 39 1.93 8.59 -11.88
CA THR A 39 2.41 7.84 -10.71
C THR A 39 1.24 7.41 -9.81
N ALA A 40 0.28 8.30 -9.56
CA ALA A 40 -0.90 7.94 -8.76
C ALA A 40 -1.71 6.80 -9.41
N GLY A 41 -1.94 6.85 -10.72
CA GLY A 41 -2.65 5.79 -11.44
C GLY A 41 -1.92 4.44 -11.39
N VAL A 42 -0.59 4.44 -11.45
CA VAL A 42 0.23 3.24 -11.25
C VAL A 42 0.02 2.67 -9.84
N LEU A 43 0.11 3.52 -8.80
CA LEU A 43 -0.06 3.07 -7.40
C LEU A 43 -1.46 2.50 -7.15
N GLU A 44 -2.51 3.10 -7.71
CA GLU A 44 -3.87 2.58 -7.63
C GLU A 44 -4.01 1.20 -8.28
N ARG A 45 -3.37 1.00 -9.44
CA ARG A 45 -3.33 -0.30 -10.12
C ARG A 45 -2.60 -1.34 -9.28
N LEU A 46 -1.43 -1.02 -8.74
CA LEU A 46 -0.67 -1.94 -7.88
C LEU A 46 -1.45 -2.31 -6.62
N ALA A 47 -2.12 -1.33 -5.99
CA ALA A 47 -2.96 -1.57 -4.83
C ALA A 47 -4.10 -2.55 -5.16
N ARG A 48 -4.70 -2.45 -6.35
CA ARG A 48 -5.72 -3.40 -6.81
C ARG A 48 -5.13 -4.80 -7.01
N GLU A 49 -4.01 -4.93 -7.72
CA GLU A 49 -3.38 -6.23 -7.97
C GLU A 49 -2.93 -6.92 -6.68
N LEU A 50 -2.44 -6.16 -5.69
CA LEU A 50 -2.11 -6.68 -4.36
C LEU A 50 -3.34 -7.19 -3.61
N ARG A 51 -4.49 -6.47 -3.67
CA ARG A 51 -5.74 -6.93 -3.05
C ARG A 51 -6.25 -8.20 -3.73
N ASP A 52 -6.20 -8.26 -5.06
CA ASP A 52 -6.61 -9.44 -5.82
C ASP A 52 -5.71 -10.63 -5.48
N TYR A 53 -4.39 -10.44 -5.42
CA TYR A 53 -3.47 -11.48 -4.99
C TYR A 53 -3.73 -11.92 -3.55
N ALA A 54 -3.95 -10.97 -2.63
CA ALA A 54 -4.29 -11.28 -1.24
C ALA A 54 -5.59 -12.10 -1.12
N ALA A 55 -6.60 -11.86 -1.97
CA ALA A 55 -7.82 -12.66 -2.00
C ALA A 55 -7.57 -14.12 -2.43
N THR A 56 -6.50 -14.38 -3.18
CA THR A 56 -6.07 -15.76 -3.51
C THR A 56 -5.30 -16.43 -2.38
N LEU A 57 -4.77 -15.65 -1.44
CA LEU A 57 -4.14 -16.18 -0.25
C LEU A 57 -5.24 -16.52 0.75
N SER A 58 -5.34 -17.79 1.16
CA SER A 58 -6.12 -18.11 2.36
C SER A 58 -5.48 -17.35 3.52
N PHE A 59 -6.19 -16.37 4.08
CA PHE A 59 -5.85 -15.87 5.41
C PHE A 59 -5.84 -17.09 6.33
N GLY A 60 -4.67 -17.51 6.78
CA GLY A 60 -4.54 -18.67 7.66
C GLY A 60 -5.32 -18.41 8.95
N GLY A 61 -6.57 -18.86 9.00
CA GLY A 61 -7.41 -18.89 10.21
C GLY A 61 -7.65 -17.57 10.95
N GLY A 62 -7.43 -16.41 10.34
CA GLY A 62 -7.62 -15.11 10.99
C GLY A 62 -8.44 -14.16 10.12
N GLN A 63 -9.41 -13.48 10.75
CA GLN A 63 -10.29 -12.47 10.16
C GLN A 63 -9.53 -11.56 9.17
N PRO A 64 -10.08 -11.27 7.97
CA PRO A 64 -9.46 -10.29 7.08
C PRO A 64 -9.32 -8.95 7.83
N PRO A 65 -8.26 -8.16 7.57
CA PRO A 65 -8.09 -6.86 8.20
C PRO A 65 -9.30 -6.01 7.82
N THR A 66 -10.20 -5.79 8.78
CA THR A 66 -11.25 -4.80 8.65
C THR A 66 -10.54 -3.47 8.51
N THR A 67 -10.91 -2.72 7.46
CA THR A 67 -10.48 -1.34 7.26
C THR A 67 -10.70 -0.62 8.59
N VAL A 68 -9.60 -0.20 9.24
CA VAL A 68 -9.68 0.70 10.38
C VAL A 68 -10.28 1.99 9.85
N ASP A 69 -11.54 2.23 10.20
CA ASP A 69 -12.18 3.53 10.00
C ASP A 69 -11.36 4.57 10.80
N PRO A 70 -10.90 5.65 10.18
CA PRO A 70 -10.05 6.65 10.83
C PRO A 70 -10.77 7.53 11.88
N ASP A 71 -11.98 7.16 12.30
CA ASP A 71 -12.85 7.91 13.22
C ASP A 71 -13.07 7.16 14.54
N GLU A 72 -12.10 6.35 14.99
CA GLU A 72 -12.11 5.83 16.37
C GLU A 72 -11.18 6.69 17.24
N PRO A 73 -11.71 7.55 18.12
CA PRO A 73 -10.88 8.30 19.05
C PRO A 73 -10.30 7.36 20.11
N ASP A 74 -8.97 7.32 20.21
CA ASP A 74 -8.23 6.75 21.34
C ASP A 74 -8.72 7.42 22.65
N GLU A 75 -9.53 6.73 23.46
CA GLU A 75 -9.83 7.17 24.83
C GLU A 75 -8.58 7.02 25.72
N PRO A 76 -8.08 8.08 26.35
CA PRO A 76 -6.89 8.00 27.18
C PRO A 76 -7.24 7.66 28.63
N GLY A 77 -6.62 6.60 29.15
CA GLY A 77 -6.06 6.58 30.50
C GLY A 77 -6.99 6.25 31.68
N GLY A 78 -6.74 5.09 32.29
CA GLY A 78 -7.21 4.76 33.64
C GLY A 78 -6.19 3.90 34.38
N ARG A 79 -5.18 4.55 34.99
CA ARG A 79 -4.30 3.94 35.99
C ARG A 79 -5.14 3.62 37.24
N GLY A 80 -5.17 2.35 37.64
CA GLY A 80 -5.68 1.92 38.93
C GLY A 80 -5.08 0.57 39.31
N GLU A 81 -4.06 0.60 40.17
CA GLU A 81 -3.54 -0.58 40.88
C GLU A 81 -4.61 -1.12 41.85
N PRO A 82 -4.60 -2.42 42.17
CA PRO A 82 -5.05 -2.86 43.48
C PRO A 82 -3.96 -3.61 44.26
N GLU A 83 -3.67 -3.03 45.43
CA GLU A 83 -3.26 -3.60 46.74
C GLU A 83 -2.34 -4.83 46.82
#